data_AF-A0A4U1IWM9-F1
#
_entry.id   AF-A0A4U1IWM9-F1
#
_cell.length_a   1.000
_cell.length_b   1.000
_cell.length_c   1.000
_cell.angle_alpha   90.00
_cell.angle_beta   90.00
_cell.angle_gamma   90.00
#
_symmetry.space_group_name_H-M   'P 1'
#
loop_
_entity.id
_entity.type
_entity.pdbx_description
1 polymer ?
#
loop_
_entity_poly.entity_id
_entity_poly.type
_entity_poly.pdbx_seq_one_letter_code
_entity_poly.pdbx_strand_id
1 'polypeptide(L)'
;MTLRPSYSLRQTWLSDLTERCLDPGFVRAVRAGTPEALEGLVERPHVGVLEFPLFSAEYREALLREIHAFEHACRHRSVRPLRPNSMNHQGVVLSELGLEDAMDELL
;
A
#
# COMPACT_ATOMS: atom_id res chain seq x y z
N MET A 1 -19.07 -19.63 -1.62
CA MET A 1 -19.48 -18.23 -1.78
C MET A 1 -18.66 -17.38 -0.83
N THR A 2 -17.52 -16.86 -1.28
CA THR A 2 -16.78 -15.83 -0.54
C THR A 2 -17.60 -14.56 -0.71
N LEU A 3 -18.31 -14.15 0.33
CA LEU A 3 -18.93 -12.82 0.37
C LEU A 3 -17.77 -11.83 0.30
N ARG A 4 -17.42 -11.31 -0.88
CA ARG A 4 -16.66 -10.06 -0.95
C ARG A 4 -17.47 -9.09 -0.09
N PRO A 5 -16.95 -8.60 1.04
CA PRO A 5 -17.63 -7.54 1.75
C PRO A 5 -17.80 -6.44 0.70
N SER A 6 -19.04 -5.98 0.48
CA SER A 6 -19.24 -4.68 -0.15
C SER A 6 -18.68 -3.67 0.84
N TYR A 7 -17.37 -3.44 0.72
CA TYR A 7 -16.61 -2.44 1.44
C TYR A 7 -16.22 -1.42 0.40
N SER A 8 -16.66 -0.18 0.63
CA SER A 8 -16.25 0.96 -0.18
C SER A 8 -15.15 1.68 0.58
N LEU A 9 -14.08 2.03 -0.13
CA LEU A 9 -13.01 2.85 0.42
C LEU A 9 -13.60 4.13 1.01
N ARG A 10 -13.27 4.42 2.26
CA ARG A 10 -13.61 5.70 2.89
C ARG A 10 -12.72 6.81 2.35
N GLN A 11 -11.48 6.47 2.03
CA GLN A 11 -10.52 7.33 1.35
C GLN A 11 -10.40 6.89 -0.11
N THR A 12 -11.34 7.35 -0.95
CA THR A 12 -11.44 6.96 -2.38
C THR A 12 -10.20 7.29 -3.20
N TRP A 13 -9.37 8.22 -2.74
CA TRP A 13 -8.15 8.60 -3.42
C TRP A 13 -7.00 7.61 -3.22
N LEU A 14 -7.12 6.63 -2.31
CA LEU A 14 -6.09 5.61 -2.12
C LEU A 14 -5.91 4.73 -3.36
N SER A 15 -6.96 4.62 -4.19
CA SER A 15 -6.94 3.88 -5.46
C SER A 15 -6.44 4.70 -6.66
N ASP A 16 -6.15 5.98 -6.48
CA ASP A 16 -5.64 6.87 -7.53
C ASP A 16 -4.19 7.25 -7.18
N LEU A 17 -3.23 6.43 -7.64
CA LEU A 17 -1.81 6.61 -7.34
C LEU A 17 -1.22 7.79 -8.11
N THR A 18 -1.43 8.99 -7.56
CA THR A 18 -0.80 10.21 -8.03
C THR A 18 0.52 10.47 -7.29
N GLU A 19 1.32 11.45 -7.76
CA GLU A 19 2.60 11.80 -7.12
C GLU A 19 2.50 12.16 -5.63
N ARG A 20 1.34 12.61 -5.16
CA ARG A 20 1.12 12.90 -3.72
C ARG A 20 1.24 11.64 -2.85
N CYS A 21 0.96 10.48 -3.45
CA CYS A 21 1.03 9.19 -2.78
C CYS A 21 2.48 8.77 -2.58
N LEU A 22 3.41 9.33 -3.35
CA LEU A 22 4.81 8.95 -3.39
C LEU A 22 5.66 9.84 -2.48
N ASP A 23 6.76 9.27 -1.98
CA ASP A 23 7.73 10.02 -1.20
C ASP A 23 8.36 11.15 -2.05
N PRO A 24 8.49 12.38 -1.54
CA PRO A 24 9.09 13.46 -2.31
C PRO A 24 10.53 13.18 -2.73
N GLY A 25 11.31 12.43 -1.94
CA GLY A 25 12.64 11.97 -2.29
C GLY A 25 12.63 10.99 -3.46
N PHE A 26 11.70 10.03 -3.44
CA PHE A 26 11.48 9.11 -4.56
C PHE A 26 11.16 9.85 -5.85
N VAL A 27 10.17 10.75 -5.83
CA VAL A 27 9.76 11.52 -7.02
C VAL A 27 10.92 12.36 -7.56
N ARG A 28 11.71 13.00 -6.68
CA ARG A 28 12.90 13.76 -7.11
C ARG A 28 13.95 12.87 -7.77
N ALA A 29 14.27 11.72 -7.18
CA ALA A 29 15.29 10.82 -7.70
C ALA A 29 14.89 10.21 -9.05
N VAL A 30 13.63 9.76 -9.18
CA VAL A 30 13.09 9.22 -10.44
C VAL A 30 13.07 10.29 -11.53
N ARG A 31 12.65 11.52 -11.22
CA ARG A 31 12.65 12.63 -12.19
C ARG A 31 14.05 13.07 -12.61
N ALA A 32 15.03 13.02 -11.71
CA ALA A 32 16.41 13.29 -12.05
C ALA A 32 16.96 12.25 -13.02
N GLY A 33 16.57 10.97 -12.84
CA GLY A 33 16.88 9.89 -13.76
C GLY A 33 18.37 9.56 -13.88
N THR A 34 19.21 10.09 -12.98
CA THR A 34 20.64 9.81 -12.96
C THR A 34 20.98 8.69 -11.97
N PRO A 35 22.03 7.89 -12.25
CA PRO A 35 22.48 6.85 -11.33
C PRO A 35 22.76 7.38 -9.92
N GLU A 36 23.37 8.57 -9.80
CA GLU A 36 23.76 9.16 -8.53
C GLU A 36 22.53 9.53 -7.68
N ALA A 37 21.45 10.02 -8.32
CA ALA A 37 20.22 10.36 -7.62
C ALA A 37 19.48 9.11 -7.11
N LEU A 38 19.49 8.03 -7.89
CA LEU A 38 18.90 6.75 -7.51
C LEU A 38 19.75 6.05 -6.43
N GLU A 39 21.07 6.08 -6.54
CA GLU A 39 21.98 5.55 -5.53
C GLU A 39 21.87 6.31 -4.21
N GLY A 40 21.70 7.63 -4.24
CA GLY A 40 21.46 8.43 -3.05
C GLY A 40 20.12 8.18 -2.35
N LEU A 41 19.16 7.56 -3.05
CA LEU A 41 17.85 7.20 -2.49
C LEU A 41 17.85 5.83 -1.79
N VAL A 42 18.73 4.92 -2.22
CA VAL A 42 18.66 3.50 -1.88
C VAL A 42 19.70 3.11 -0.83
N GLU A 43 19.24 2.48 0.25
CA GLU A 43 20.07 1.80 1.23
C GLU A 43 20.17 0.30 0.92
N ARG A 44 21.29 -0.32 1.32
CA ARG A 44 21.58 -1.75 1.06
C ARG A 44 21.91 -2.46 2.37
N PRO A 45 20.91 -2.77 3.20
CA PRO A 45 21.16 -3.40 4.50
C PRO A 45 21.77 -4.80 4.35
N HIS A 46 21.45 -5.51 3.25
CA HIS A 46 21.97 -6.85 2.94
C HIS A 46 22.14 -7.06 1.43
N VAL A 47 22.92 -8.08 1.08
CA VAL A 47 23.12 -8.49 -0.33
C VAL A 47 21.78 -8.90 -0.93
N GLY A 48 21.42 -8.26 -2.05
CA GLY A 48 20.16 -8.50 -2.74
C GLY A 48 18.94 -7.76 -2.16
N VAL A 49 19.12 -6.93 -1.11
CA VAL A 49 18.04 -6.13 -0.52
C VAL A 49 18.29 -4.65 -0.76
N LEU A 50 17.27 -3.98 -1.33
CA LEU A 50 17.24 -2.54 -1.52
C LEU A 50 16.15 -1.96 -0.64
N GLU A 51 16.49 -0.95 0.15
CA GLU A 51 15.57 -0.20 0.98
C GLU A 51 15.52 1.24 0.48
N PHE A 52 14.32 1.77 0.27
CA PHE A 52 14.12 3.16 -0.15
C PHE A 52 12.71 3.63 0.24
N PRO A 53 12.51 4.92 0.49
CA PRO A 53 11.18 5.45 0.74
C PRO A 53 10.40 5.46 -0.58
N LEU A 54 9.21 4.86 -0.59
CA LEU A 54 8.33 4.83 -1.78
C LEU A 54 7.07 5.67 -1.58
N PHE A 55 6.36 5.46 -0.47
CA PHE A 55 5.11 6.15 -0.18
C PHE A 55 5.29 7.32 0.78
N SER A 56 4.54 8.41 0.55
CA SER A 56 4.49 9.55 1.46
C SER A 56 3.93 9.16 2.83
N ALA A 57 4.26 9.93 3.87
CA ALA A 57 3.71 9.70 5.21
C ALA A 57 2.18 9.78 5.21
N GLU A 58 1.60 10.74 4.48
CA GLU A 58 0.15 10.92 4.35
C GLU A 58 -0.51 9.69 3.74
N TYR A 59 0.06 9.14 2.64
CA TYR A 59 -0.47 7.93 2.02
C TYR A 59 -0.41 6.73 2.96
N ARG A 60 0.72 6.54 3.66
CA ARG A 60 0.88 5.44 4.62
C ARG A 60 -0.14 5.52 5.76
N GLU A 61 -0.34 6.70 6.34
CA GLU A 61 -1.33 6.89 7.42
C GLU A 61 -2.77 6.71 6.93
N ALA A 62 -3.07 7.21 5.73
CA ALA A 62 -4.35 7.02 5.07
C ALA A 62 -4.65 5.53 4.84
N LEU A 63 -3.69 4.79 4.28
CA LEU A 63 -3.81 3.37 4.01
C LEU A 63 -4.00 2.55 5.31
N LEU A 64 -3.24 2.85 6.36
CA LEU A 64 -3.39 2.19 7.66
C LEU A 64 -4.76 2.43 8.28
N ARG A 65 -5.28 3.66 8.21
CA ARG A 65 -6.65 3.97 8.67
C ARG A 65 -7.70 3.19 7.90
N GLU A 66 -7.52 3.03 6.59
CA GLU A 66 -8.43 2.29 5.73
C GLU A 66 -8.44 0.79 6.05
N ILE A 67 -7.25 0.19 6.23
CA ILE A 67 -7.10 -1.21 6.63
C ILE A 67 -7.79 -1.45 7.99
N HIS A 68 -7.56 -0.59 8.99
CA HIS A 68 -8.22 -0.72 10.28
C HIS A 68 -9.75 -0.58 10.19
N ALA A 69 -10.23 0.35 9.36
CA ALA A 69 -11.67 0.53 9.13
C ALA A 69 -12.30 -0.70 8.47
N PHE A 70 -11.62 -1.31 7.49
CA PHE A 70 -12.04 -2.55 6.85
C PHE A 70 -12.08 -3.72 7.84
N GLU A 71 -11.02 -3.92 8.64
CA GLU A 71 -10.98 -4.98 9.63
C GLU A 71 -12.10 -4.83 10.67
N HIS A 72 -12.37 -3.61 11.11
CA HIS A 72 -13.47 -3.32 12.01
C HIS A 72 -14.83 -3.65 11.36
N ALA A 73 -15.04 -3.26 10.10
CA ALA A 73 -16.26 -3.57 9.35
C ALA A 73 -16.48 -5.08 9.18
N CYS A 74 -15.41 -5.84 8.90
CA CYS A 74 -15.45 -7.31 8.82
C CYS A 74 -15.88 -7.94 10.15
N ARG A 75 -15.30 -7.48 11.28
CA ARG A 75 -15.67 -7.94 12.63
C ARG A 75 -17.15 -7.69 12.92
N HIS A 76 -17.67 -6.50 12.61
CA HIS A 76 -19.09 -6.17 12.82
C HIS A 76 -20.04 -7.03 11.99
N ARG A 77 -19.64 -7.40 10.78
CA ARG A 77 -20.43 -8.26 9.89
C ARG A 77 -20.21 -9.76 10.14
N SER A 78 -19.39 -10.13 11.12
CA SER A 78 -18.97 -11.53 11.38
C SER A 78 -18.37 -12.23 10.15
N VAL A 79 -17.74 -11.47 9.26
CA VAL A 79 -17.02 -11.98 8.09
C VAL A 79 -15.51 -12.00 8.39
N ARG A 80 -14.81 -13.04 7.93
CA ARG A 80 -13.34 -13.10 8.04
C ARG A 80 -12.72 -12.47 6.79
N PRO A 81 -11.84 -11.47 6.94
CA PRO A 81 -11.12 -10.91 5.79
C PRO A 81 -10.16 -11.96 5.21
N LEU A 82 -9.90 -11.88 3.90
CA LEU A 82 -8.85 -12.69 3.30
C LEU A 82 -7.50 -12.28 3.88
N ARG A 83 -6.70 -13.28 4.28
CA ARG A 83 -5.37 -13.08 4.85
C ARG A 83 -4.32 -13.51 3.82
N PRO A 84 -3.21 -12.77 3.68
CA PRO A 84 -2.11 -13.14 2.78
C PRO A 84 -1.40 -14.42 3.25
N ASN A 85 -1.48 -14.74 4.53
CA ASN A 85 -0.99 -15.99 5.10
C ASN A 85 -2.02 -16.52 6.10
N SER A 86 -2.41 -17.79 5.96
CA SER A 86 -3.38 -18.46 6.84
C SER A 86 -2.87 -18.64 8.28
N MET A 87 -1.55 -18.59 8.49
CA MET A 87 -0.93 -18.65 9.83
C MET A 87 -0.76 -17.29 10.49
N ASN A 88 -0.95 -16.17 9.76
CA ASN A 88 -0.85 -14.83 10.32
C ASN A 88 -2.23 -14.28 10.65
N HIS A 89 -2.39 -13.77 11.88
CA HIS A 89 -3.65 -13.19 12.34
C HIS A 89 -3.86 -11.74 11.87
N GLN A 90 -2.89 -11.18 11.14
CA GLN A 90 -2.78 -9.78 10.77
C GLN A 90 -2.59 -9.63 9.25
N GLY A 91 -2.98 -8.46 8.74
CA GLY A 91 -2.81 -8.09 7.33
C GLY A 91 -4.03 -8.43 6.47
N VAL A 92 -4.31 -7.59 5.48
CA VAL A 92 -5.44 -7.74 4.56
C VAL A 92 -4.89 -7.81 3.15
N VAL A 93 -5.50 -8.63 2.29
CA VAL A 93 -5.18 -8.65 0.87
C VAL A 93 -5.78 -7.40 0.21
N LEU A 94 -4.96 -6.60 -0.47
CA LEU A 94 -5.37 -5.30 -1.05
C LEU A 94 -6.52 -5.40 -2.06
N SER A 95 -6.66 -6.53 -2.75
CA SER A 95 -7.78 -6.77 -3.68
C SER A 95 -9.15 -6.81 -2.98
N GLU A 96 -9.21 -7.11 -1.68
CA GLU A 96 -10.44 -7.01 -0.87
C GLU A 96 -10.84 -5.56 -0.58
N LEU A 97 -9.89 -4.61 -0.67
CA LEU A 97 -10.15 -3.19 -0.55
C LEU A 97 -10.39 -2.51 -1.92
N GLY A 98 -10.22 -3.24 -3.03
CA GLY A 98 -10.26 -2.66 -4.37
C GLY A 98 -9.05 -1.80 -4.70
N LEU A 99 -7.89 -2.11 -4.10
CA LEU A 99 -6.62 -1.42 -4.36
C LEU A 99 -5.68 -2.19 -5.30
N GLU A 100 -6.16 -3.26 -5.94
CA GLU A 100 -5.37 -4.10 -6.86
C GLU A 100 -4.92 -3.31 -8.08
N ASP A 101 -5.86 -2.69 -8.81
CA ASP A 101 -5.57 -1.87 -10.00
C ASP A 101 -4.58 -0.75 -9.69
N ALA A 102 -4.70 -0.12 -8.52
CA ALA A 102 -3.79 0.93 -8.08
C ALA A 102 -2.36 0.41 -7.87
N MET A 103 -2.19 -0.82 -7.38
CA MET A 103 -0.86 -1.42 -7.23
C MET A 103 -0.28 -1.90 -8.56
N ASP A 104 -1.12 -2.30 -9.51
CA ASP A 104 -0.68 -2.66 -10.86
C ASP A 104 -0.09 -1.45 -11.61
N GLU A 105 -0.57 -0.23 -11.35
CA GLU A 105 0.01 1.00 -11.92
C GLU A 105 1.42 1.32 -11.37
N LEU A 106 1.79 0.75 -10.23
CA LEU A 106 3.08 0.99 -9.58
C LEU A 106 4.20 0.04 -10.08
N LEU A 107 3.83 -1.08 -10.70
CA LEU A 107 4.71 -2.18 -11.15
C LEU A 107 5.05 -2.08 -12.64
#